data_AF-G6FWN6-F1
#
_entry.id   AF-G6FWN6-F1
#
_cell.length_a   1.000
_cell.length_b   1.000
_cell.length_c   1.000
_cell.angle_alpha   90.00
_cell.angle_beta   90.00
_cell.angle_gamma   90.00
#
_symmetry.space_group_name_H-M   'P 1'
#
loop_
_entity.id
_entity.type
_entity.pdbx_description
1 polymer ?
#
loop_
_entity_poly.entity_id
_entity_poly.type
_entity_poly.pdbx_seq_one_letter_code
_entity_poly.pdbx_strand_id
1 'polypeptide(L)'
;MTSFNRSTSRRLRKLTQIPSVWEGDRRPLSSPTQHSDSETKGECILWVDGTQGIVRGMDVVPPESGPEAIVRTLMRAMENPHSPAKPARPQRIVVRDREIQFYLRGVLQDLDIAIDYSSELPLIDELFRGFAEILDSQVPELPPQYAKALREKALAIWQAAPWELLEEQQILSIEINKWDVGTLYASMMGMLGMEYGVLLYRSEDSLKHFRATILREDKSQGHLEEAFLKQDCLFLTFEHVDETDEEEEFEDLVTICKEIEKEGRNARCNHWCGTGWASNRCRFS
;
A
#
# COMPACT_ATOMS: atom_id res chain seq x y z
N MET A 1 1.65 3.99 36.77
CA MET A 1 0.46 4.09 35.91
C MET A 1 0.60 5.34 35.06
N THR A 2 0.68 5.19 33.74
CA THR A 2 0.90 6.31 32.81
C THR A 2 -0.45 6.80 32.29
N SER A 3 -1.05 7.77 32.97
CA SER A 3 -2.19 8.52 32.41
C SER A 3 -1.71 9.44 31.29
N PHE A 4 -2.63 9.92 30.46
CA PHE A 4 -2.30 11.03 29.57
C PHE A 4 -1.73 12.22 30.34
N ASN A 5 -0.83 12.97 29.69
CA ASN A 5 -0.40 14.25 30.25
C ASN A 5 -1.61 15.21 30.35
N ARG A 6 -1.47 16.27 31.16
CA ARG A 6 -2.59 17.21 31.40
C ARG A 6 -3.02 17.96 30.14
N SER A 7 -2.11 18.29 29.23
CA SER A 7 -2.43 19.03 28.00
C SER A 7 -3.25 18.17 27.04
N THR A 8 -2.82 16.93 26.78
CA THR A 8 -3.55 15.95 25.97
C THR A 8 -4.91 15.64 26.56
N SER A 9 -5.00 15.38 27.87
CA SER A 9 -6.29 15.14 28.54
C SER A 9 -7.26 16.31 28.37
N ARG A 10 -6.77 17.55 28.54
CA ARG A 10 -7.60 18.76 28.34
C ARG A 10 -8.07 18.90 26.89
N ARG A 11 -7.22 18.58 25.91
CA ARG A 11 -7.55 18.64 24.49
C ARG A 11 -8.63 17.62 24.14
N LEU A 12 -8.45 16.36 24.55
CA LEU A 12 -9.43 15.30 24.31
C LEU A 12 -10.77 15.54 25.02
N ARG A 13 -10.78 16.14 26.21
CA ARG A 13 -12.02 16.52 26.91
C ARG A 13 -12.81 17.63 26.20
N LYS A 14 -12.20 18.42 25.31
CA LYS A 14 -12.92 19.44 24.51
C LYS A 14 -13.71 18.82 23.36
N LEU A 15 -13.41 17.59 22.97
CA LEU A 15 -14.15 16.88 21.94
C LEU A 15 -15.53 16.52 22.46
N THR A 16 -16.54 16.64 21.59
CA THR A 16 -17.90 16.20 21.91
C THR A 16 -17.90 14.72 22.25
N GLN A 17 -18.44 14.37 23.42
CA GLN A 17 -18.66 12.99 23.77
C GLN A 17 -19.96 12.50 23.14
N ILE A 18 -19.87 11.47 22.30
CA ILE A 18 -21.00 10.91 21.57
C ILE A 18 -21.48 9.61 22.24
N PRO A 19 -22.79 9.31 22.21
CA PRO A 19 -23.34 8.07 22.76
C PRO A 19 -23.09 6.89 21.81
N SER A 20 -21.82 6.65 21.51
CA SER A 20 -21.36 5.54 20.66
C SER A 20 -20.43 4.62 21.46
N VAL A 21 -20.47 3.35 21.05
CA VAL A 21 -19.57 2.29 21.49
C VAL A 21 -18.55 2.07 20.38
N TRP A 22 -17.27 2.25 20.67
CA TRP A 22 -16.20 1.96 19.71
C TRP A 22 -15.59 0.59 19.96
N GLU A 23 -15.37 -0.16 18.89
CA GLU A 23 -14.59 -1.39 18.92
C GLU A 23 -13.13 -1.06 18.60
N GLY A 24 -12.21 -1.68 19.34
CA GLY A 24 -10.78 -1.52 19.14
C GLY A 24 -10.05 -2.85 19.17
N ASP A 25 -9.14 -3.06 18.23
CA ASP A 25 -8.32 -4.25 18.20
C ASP A 25 -6.93 -3.99 17.63
N ARG A 26 -5.99 -4.84 18.01
CA ARG A 26 -4.63 -4.89 17.46
C ARG A 26 -4.32 -6.35 17.17
N ARG A 27 -4.14 -6.69 15.90
CA ARG A 27 -3.81 -8.07 15.49
C ARG A 27 -2.95 -8.10 14.22
N PRO A 28 -2.18 -9.18 13.99
CA PRO A 28 -1.40 -9.34 12.76
C PRO A 28 -2.27 -9.32 11.50
N LEU A 29 -1.77 -8.68 10.44
CA LEU A 29 -2.31 -8.85 9.08
C LEU A 29 -1.78 -10.17 8.52
N SER A 30 -2.53 -11.27 8.72
CA SER A 30 -2.14 -12.57 8.19
C SER A 30 -2.87 -12.87 6.88
N SER A 31 -2.14 -13.43 5.92
CA SER A 31 -2.71 -14.25 4.84
C SER A 31 -2.42 -15.71 5.19
N PRO A 32 -3.42 -16.61 5.14
CA PRO A 32 -3.23 -18.02 5.45
C PRO A 32 -2.32 -18.77 4.46
N THR A 33 -1.95 -18.17 3.33
CA THR A 33 -1.28 -18.87 2.22
C THR A 33 0.23 -18.65 2.11
N GLN A 34 0.86 -17.77 2.90
CA GLN A 34 2.31 -17.55 2.81
C GLN A 34 3.09 -18.45 3.78
N HIS A 35 3.59 -19.57 3.24
CA HIS A 35 4.79 -20.22 3.76
C HIS A 35 6.03 -19.51 3.18
N SER A 36 7.01 -19.24 4.05
CA SER A 36 8.35 -18.66 3.80
C SER A 36 8.48 -17.13 3.85
N ASP A 37 9.15 -16.67 4.91
CA ASP A 37 10.19 -15.62 4.97
C ASP A 37 10.02 -14.27 4.22
N SER A 38 8.80 -13.86 3.84
CA SER A 38 8.53 -12.48 3.45
C SER A 38 8.21 -11.64 4.71
N GLU A 39 8.78 -10.44 4.75
CA GLU A 39 8.88 -9.51 5.87
C GLU A 39 7.66 -9.50 6.80
N THR A 40 7.93 -9.49 8.11
CA THR A 40 6.94 -9.38 9.20
C THR A 40 5.83 -8.39 8.82
N LYS A 41 4.69 -8.91 8.35
CA LYS A 41 3.49 -8.11 8.14
C LYS A 41 3.16 -7.47 9.48
N GLY A 42 3.18 -6.13 9.50
CA GLY A 42 2.92 -5.37 10.71
C GLY A 42 1.59 -5.76 11.37
N GLU A 43 1.43 -5.35 12.62
CA GLU A 43 0.16 -5.47 13.31
C GLU A 43 -0.74 -4.30 12.92
N CYS A 44 -1.96 -4.62 12.52
CA CYS A 44 -2.97 -3.62 12.22
C CYS A 44 -3.75 -3.28 13.49
N ILE A 45 -3.86 -1.98 13.76
CA ILE A 45 -4.63 -1.39 14.83
C ILE A 45 -5.86 -0.76 14.20
N LEU A 46 -7.06 -1.16 14.64
CA LEU A 46 -8.32 -0.60 14.16
C LEU A 46 -9.14 0.01 15.29
N TRP A 47 -9.81 1.11 14.95
CA TRP A 47 -10.84 1.75 15.76
C TRP A 47 -12.09 1.97 14.93
N VAL A 48 -13.18 1.30 15.31
CA VAL A 48 -14.45 1.31 14.57
C VAL A 48 -15.55 1.87 15.46
N ASP A 49 -16.36 2.78 14.90
CA ASP A 49 -17.60 3.21 15.53
C ASP A 49 -18.64 2.10 15.39
N GLY A 50 -18.91 1.35 16.46
CA GLY A 50 -19.84 0.23 16.44
C GLY A 50 -21.29 0.63 16.19
N THR A 51 -21.65 1.88 16.52
CA THR A 51 -23.00 2.40 16.29
C THR A 51 -23.20 2.82 14.83
N GLN A 52 -22.16 3.33 14.17
CA GLN A 52 -22.23 3.82 12.79
C GLN A 52 -21.66 2.87 11.73
N GLY A 53 -20.91 1.84 12.14
CA GLY A 53 -20.21 0.94 11.23
C GLY A 53 -19.06 1.62 10.45
N ILE A 54 -18.45 2.66 11.02
CA ILE A 54 -17.43 3.47 10.33
C ILE A 54 -16.06 3.26 10.98
N VAL A 55 -15.04 2.99 10.18
CA VAL A 55 -13.64 3.01 10.63
C VAL A 55 -13.24 4.46 10.94
N ARG A 56 -12.90 4.73 12.21
CA ARG A 56 -12.47 6.06 12.66
C ARG A 56 -10.97 6.24 12.63
N GLY A 57 -10.21 5.16 12.73
CA GLY A 57 -8.76 5.18 12.61
C GLY A 57 -8.20 3.78 12.34
N MET A 58 -7.12 3.75 11.58
CA MET A 58 -6.36 2.55 11.27
C MET A 58 -4.88 2.91 11.30
N ASP A 59 -4.04 1.98 11.76
CA ASP A 59 -2.58 2.11 11.63
C ASP A 59 -1.97 0.72 11.48
N VAL A 60 -0.88 0.60 10.71
CA VAL A 60 -0.10 -0.63 10.59
C VAL A 60 1.25 -0.37 11.21
N VAL A 61 1.56 -1.10 12.28
CA VAL A 61 2.77 -0.88 13.08
C VAL A 61 3.64 -2.12 13.07
N PRO A 62 4.98 -1.98 13.20
CA PRO A 62 5.84 -3.15 13.37
C PRO A 62 5.44 -3.98 14.60
N PRO A 63 5.57 -5.32 14.59
CA PRO A 63 5.15 -6.18 15.71
C PRO A 63 5.85 -5.85 17.04
N GLU A 64 7.07 -5.34 16.99
CA GLU A 64 7.85 -4.88 18.15
C GLU A 64 7.35 -3.56 18.75
N SER A 65 6.35 -2.92 18.15
CA SER A 65 5.76 -1.70 18.67
C SER A 65 5.12 -1.93 20.03
N GLY A 66 5.38 -1.06 21.00
CA GLY A 66 4.80 -1.18 22.32
C GLY A 66 3.29 -0.87 22.36
N PRO A 67 2.64 -1.04 23.53
CA PRO A 67 1.21 -0.79 23.72
C PRO A 67 0.80 0.68 23.55
N GLU A 68 1.75 1.62 23.48
CA GLU A 68 1.49 3.04 23.23
C GLU A 68 0.96 3.28 21.80
N ALA A 69 1.28 2.37 20.86
CA ALA A 69 0.79 2.44 19.49
C ALA A 69 -0.75 2.48 19.42
N ILE A 70 -1.43 1.60 20.17
CA ILE A 70 -2.90 1.56 20.16
C ILE A 70 -3.53 2.85 20.72
N VAL A 71 -2.88 3.45 21.71
CA VAL A 71 -3.29 4.73 22.29
C VAL A 71 -3.08 5.88 21.32
N ARG A 72 -1.95 5.90 20.60
CA ARG A 72 -1.67 6.91 19.56
C ARG A 72 -2.71 6.85 18.44
N THR A 73 -3.06 5.65 17.97
CA THR A 73 -4.09 5.50 16.94
C THR A 73 -5.47 5.91 17.47
N LEU A 74 -5.79 5.62 18.74
CA LEU A 74 -7.04 6.06 19.37
C LEU A 74 -7.13 7.59 19.45
N MET A 75 -6.05 8.27 19.84
CA MET A 75 -6.02 9.73 19.88
C MET A 75 -6.26 10.33 18.49
N ARG A 76 -5.64 9.76 17.45
CA ARG A 76 -5.90 10.17 16.06
C ARG A 76 -7.37 9.92 15.68
N ALA A 77 -7.94 8.78 16.02
CA ALA A 77 -9.36 8.47 15.76
C ALA A 77 -10.34 9.43 16.49
N MET A 78 -9.93 10.02 17.60
CA MET A 78 -10.71 11.04 18.31
C MET A 78 -10.56 12.43 17.70
N GLU A 79 -9.33 12.84 17.38
CA GLU A 79 -8.99 14.21 16.99
C GLU A 79 -9.07 14.46 15.49
N ASN A 80 -8.62 13.50 14.68
CA ASN A 80 -8.55 13.56 13.23
C ASN A 80 -9.01 12.22 12.62
N PRO A 81 -10.28 11.82 12.81
CA PRO A 81 -10.78 10.55 12.30
C PRO A 81 -10.78 10.49 10.78
N HIS A 82 -10.76 9.27 10.24
CA HIS A 82 -10.97 9.05 8.82
C HIS A 82 -12.35 9.57 8.37
N SER A 83 -12.40 10.16 7.17
CA SER A 83 -13.65 10.59 6.54
C SER A 83 -14.58 9.38 6.36
N PRO A 84 -15.90 9.50 6.62
CA PRO A 84 -16.67 10.72 6.88
C PRO A 84 -16.88 11.08 8.35
N ALA A 85 -16.18 10.41 9.28
CA ALA A 85 -16.36 10.66 10.71
C ALA A 85 -15.85 12.05 11.13
N LYS A 86 -16.48 12.65 12.15
CA LYS A 86 -16.09 13.95 12.71
C LYS A 86 -15.34 13.79 14.04
N PRO A 87 -14.45 14.70 14.43
CA PRO A 87 -13.75 14.61 15.72
C PRO A 87 -14.73 14.46 16.89
N ALA A 88 -14.55 13.41 17.68
CA ALA A 88 -15.45 13.05 18.78
C ALA A 88 -14.78 12.05 19.72
N ARG A 89 -15.41 11.83 20.88
CA ARG A 89 -14.94 10.88 21.88
C ARG A 89 -16.08 9.92 22.24
N PRO A 90 -15.87 8.60 22.31
CA PRO A 90 -16.93 7.66 22.63
C PRO A 90 -17.33 7.72 24.11
N GLN A 91 -18.50 7.20 24.43
CA GLN A 91 -18.87 6.89 25.82
C GLN A 91 -18.26 5.57 26.28
N ARG A 92 -18.07 4.63 25.35
CA ARG A 92 -17.61 3.29 25.65
C ARG A 92 -16.66 2.77 24.57
N ILE A 93 -15.65 2.03 25.01
CA ILE A 93 -14.73 1.30 24.16
C ILE A 93 -14.80 -0.17 24.55
N VAL A 94 -14.86 -1.05 23.55
CA VAL A 94 -14.80 -2.50 23.70
C VAL A 94 -13.55 -3.01 22.99
N VAL A 95 -12.76 -3.82 23.67
CA VAL A 95 -11.55 -4.43 23.11
C VAL A 95 -11.54 -5.94 23.33
N ARG A 96 -10.83 -6.64 22.45
CA ARG A 96 -10.69 -8.11 22.53
C ARG A 96 -9.65 -8.56 23.53
N ASP A 97 -8.58 -7.81 23.70
CA ASP A 97 -7.48 -8.22 24.55
C ASP A 97 -7.61 -7.64 25.97
N ARG A 98 -7.37 -8.49 26.99
CA ARG A 98 -7.50 -8.07 28.39
C ARG A 98 -6.37 -7.16 28.85
N GLU A 99 -5.16 -7.35 28.34
CA GLU A 99 -4.03 -6.49 28.68
C GLU A 99 -4.25 -5.09 28.12
N ILE A 100 -4.71 -5.00 26.86
CA ILE A 100 -5.16 -3.74 26.24
C ILE A 100 -6.29 -3.11 27.05
N GLN A 101 -7.27 -3.87 27.51
CA GLN A 101 -8.35 -3.36 28.36
C GLN A 101 -7.80 -2.68 29.62
N PHE A 102 -6.93 -3.37 30.37
CA PHE A 102 -6.34 -2.82 31.60
C PHE A 102 -5.46 -1.60 31.32
N TYR A 103 -4.68 -1.65 30.24
CA TYR A 103 -3.82 -0.55 29.83
C TYR A 103 -4.64 0.70 29.49
N LEU A 104 -5.69 0.56 28.68
CA LEU A 104 -6.60 1.65 28.32
C LEU A 104 -7.35 2.20 29.54
N ARG A 105 -7.77 1.37 30.49
CA ARG A 105 -8.38 1.88 31.75
C ARG A 105 -7.44 2.81 32.51
N GLY A 106 -6.15 2.48 32.57
CA GLY A 106 -5.16 3.32 33.22
C GLY A 106 -4.90 4.63 32.45
N VAL A 107 -4.75 4.55 31.13
CA VAL A 107 -4.44 5.70 30.27
C VAL A 107 -5.63 6.68 30.18
N LEU A 108 -6.84 6.15 30.06
CA LEU A 108 -8.07 6.89 29.78
C LEU A 108 -8.91 7.22 31.02
N GLN A 109 -8.41 6.95 32.24
CA GLN A 109 -9.14 7.18 33.50
C GLN A 109 -9.75 8.59 33.62
N ASP A 110 -9.07 9.58 33.03
CA ASP A 110 -9.44 10.99 33.06
C ASP A 110 -10.33 11.39 31.89
N LEU A 111 -10.87 10.46 31.10
CA LEU A 111 -11.67 10.80 29.93
C LEU A 111 -13.15 10.42 30.06
N ASP A 112 -13.57 9.82 31.17
CA ASP A 112 -14.97 9.40 31.36
C ASP A 112 -15.45 8.48 30.21
N ILE A 113 -14.57 7.56 29.80
CA ILE A 113 -14.83 6.54 28.78
C ILE A 113 -14.85 5.19 29.47
N ALA A 114 -15.97 4.46 29.37
CA ALA A 114 -16.05 3.10 29.89
C ALA A 114 -15.25 2.14 29.00
N ILE A 115 -14.39 1.30 29.58
CA ILE A 115 -13.58 0.33 28.83
C ILE A 115 -13.99 -1.08 29.21
N ASP A 116 -14.46 -1.85 28.24
CA ASP A 116 -14.99 -3.19 28.40
C ASP A 116 -14.26 -4.21 27.54
N TYR A 117 -14.34 -5.47 27.98
CA TYR A 117 -13.79 -6.62 27.27
C TYR A 117 -14.93 -7.36 26.57
N SER A 118 -14.67 -7.82 25.35
CA SER A 118 -15.50 -8.77 24.62
C SER A 118 -14.61 -9.79 23.93
N SER A 119 -14.98 -11.07 23.92
CA SER A 119 -14.24 -12.08 23.15
C SER A 119 -14.38 -11.89 21.64
N GLU A 120 -15.46 -11.23 21.20
CA GLU A 120 -15.80 -11.03 19.79
C GLU A 120 -15.97 -9.54 19.50
N LEU A 121 -15.54 -9.12 18.30
CA LEU A 121 -15.64 -7.75 17.80
C LEU A 121 -16.18 -7.82 16.36
N PRO A 122 -17.50 -8.02 16.17
CA PRO A 122 -18.07 -8.45 14.91
C PRO A 122 -17.67 -7.58 13.72
N LEU A 123 -17.65 -6.25 13.89
CA LEU A 123 -17.31 -5.34 12.79
C LEU A 123 -15.83 -5.44 12.43
N ILE A 124 -14.96 -5.51 13.43
CA ILE A 124 -13.53 -5.68 13.20
C ILE A 124 -13.25 -7.07 12.58
N ASP A 125 -13.96 -8.11 13.01
CA ASP A 125 -13.82 -9.45 12.45
C ASP A 125 -14.21 -9.53 10.97
N GLU A 126 -15.28 -8.82 10.58
CA GLU A 126 -15.66 -8.68 9.18
C GLU A 126 -14.59 -7.94 8.35
N LEU A 127 -14.03 -6.85 8.89
CA LEU A 127 -12.97 -6.09 8.21
C LEU A 127 -11.72 -6.93 7.97
N PHE A 128 -11.27 -7.69 8.99
CA PHE A 128 -10.11 -8.56 8.83
C PHE A 128 -10.36 -9.72 7.87
N ARG A 129 -11.60 -10.24 7.80
CA ARG A 129 -11.96 -11.23 6.77
C ARG A 129 -11.83 -10.64 5.36
N GLY A 130 -12.29 -9.40 5.16
CA GLY A 130 -12.10 -8.70 3.89
C GLY A 130 -10.64 -8.43 3.54
N PHE A 131 -9.80 -8.09 4.52
CA PHE A 131 -8.35 -7.93 4.30
C PHE A 131 -7.68 -9.24 3.89
N ALA A 132 -8.08 -10.38 4.48
CA ALA A 132 -7.55 -11.68 4.11
C ALA A 132 -7.88 -12.03 2.65
N GLU A 133 -9.10 -11.76 2.20
CA GLU A 133 -9.51 -11.97 0.79
C GLU A 133 -8.68 -11.13 -0.18
N ILE A 134 -8.40 -9.87 0.14
CA ILE A 134 -7.55 -8.99 -0.67
C ILE A 134 -6.11 -9.51 -0.70
N LEU A 135 -5.56 -9.89 0.47
CA LEU A 135 -4.20 -10.41 0.58
C LEU A 135 -4.03 -11.74 -0.15
N ASP A 136 -5.02 -12.62 -0.13
CA ASP A 136 -5.00 -13.90 -0.84
C ASP A 136 -5.14 -13.70 -2.37
N SER A 137 -5.66 -12.57 -2.82
CA SER A 137 -5.72 -12.19 -4.24
C SER A 137 -4.48 -11.46 -4.75
N GLN A 138 -3.46 -11.23 -3.91
CA GLN A 138 -2.24 -10.54 -4.32
C GLN A 138 -1.41 -11.40 -5.28
N VAL A 139 -0.98 -10.77 -6.39
CA VAL A 139 0.05 -11.31 -7.27
C VAL A 139 1.31 -11.54 -6.44
N PRO A 140 1.96 -12.72 -6.52
CA PRO A 140 3.18 -12.99 -5.77
C PRO A 140 4.23 -11.92 -6.02
N GLU A 141 4.91 -11.47 -4.95
CA GLU A 141 6.03 -10.55 -5.11
C GLU A 141 7.12 -11.18 -5.99
N LEU A 142 7.73 -10.36 -6.84
CA LEU A 142 8.83 -10.79 -7.69
C LEU A 142 9.97 -11.32 -6.81
N PRO A 143 10.42 -12.58 -6.98
CA PRO A 143 11.49 -13.11 -6.14
C PRO A 143 12.75 -12.23 -6.22
N PRO A 144 13.37 -11.85 -5.08
CA PRO A 144 14.44 -10.84 -5.04
C PRO A 144 15.62 -11.16 -5.97
N GLN A 145 15.92 -12.45 -6.17
CA GLN A 145 16.97 -12.93 -7.06
C GLN A 145 16.77 -12.53 -8.53
N TYR A 146 15.54 -12.28 -8.97
CA TYR A 146 15.22 -11.87 -10.34
C TYR A 146 15.05 -10.36 -10.50
N ALA A 147 14.84 -9.61 -9.41
CA ALA A 147 14.55 -8.17 -9.45
C ALA A 147 15.62 -7.37 -10.20
N LYS A 148 16.89 -7.60 -9.87
CA LYS A 148 18.01 -6.91 -10.53
C LYS A 148 18.09 -7.24 -12.02
N ALA A 149 18.00 -8.52 -12.36
CA ALA A 149 18.10 -8.98 -13.75
C ALA A 149 16.96 -8.43 -14.61
N LEU A 150 15.72 -8.45 -14.09
CA LEU A 150 14.57 -7.90 -14.81
C LEU A 150 14.69 -6.39 -15.00
N ARG A 151 15.12 -5.64 -13.98
CA ARG A 151 15.32 -4.19 -14.09
C ARG A 151 16.40 -3.84 -15.12
N GLU A 152 17.51 -4.56 -15.13
CA GLU A 152 18.58 -4.36 -16.11
C GLU A 152 18.09 -4.63 -17.54
N LYS A 153 17.25 -5.66 -17.73
CA LYS A 153 16.68 -5.98 -19.05
C LYS A 153 15.62 -4.97 -19.49
N ALA A 154 14.76 -4.52 -18.58
CA ALA A 154 13.79 -3.46 -18.87
C ALA A 154 14.50 -2.17 -19.30
N LEU A 155 15.56 -1.77 -18.58
CA LEU A 155 16.37 -0.62 -18.94
C LEU A 155 17.04 -0.76 -20.31
N ALA A 156 17.58 -1.95 -20.61
CA ALA A 156 18.18 -2.21 -21.92
C ALA A 156 17.16 -2.10 -23.07
N ILE A 157 15.92 -2.54 -22.85
CA ILE A 157 14.83 -2.38 -23.83
C ILE A 157 14.49 -0.91 -24.02
N TRP A 158 14.38 -0.15 -22.92
CA TRP A 158 14.14 1.30 -22.98
C TRP A 158 15.20 2.03 -23.80
N GLN A 159 16.48 1.76 -23.53
CA GLN A 159 17.60 2.37 -24.24
C GLN A 159 17.67 1.97 -25.71
N ALA A 160 17.22 0.76 -26.05
CA ALA A 160 17.15 0.31 -27.44
C ALA A 160 15.98 0.94 -28.22
N ALA A 161 14.99 1.50 -27.52
CA ALA A 161 13.83 2.21 -28.07
C ALA A 161 13.19 1.51 -29.30
N PRO A 162 12.80 0.22 -29.20
CA PRO A 162 12.33 -0.54 -30.36
C PRO A 162 11.07 0.05 -31.02
N TRP A 163 10.27 0.81 -30.27
CA TRP A 163 9.10 1.56 -30.76
C TRP A 163 9.44 2.70 -31.73
N GLU A 164 10.70 3.14 -31.83
CA GLU A 164 11.13 4.09 -32.86
C GLU A 164 11.36 3.42 -34.23
N LEU A 165 11.49 2.09 -34.24
CA LEU A 165 11.86 1.30 -35.42
C LEU A 165 10.74 0.38 -35.90
N LEU A 166 9.87 -0.05 -34.99
CA LEU A 166 8.80 -1.02 -35.26
C LEU A 166 7.43 -0.40 -34.99
N GLU A 167 6.56 -0.50 -35.98
CA GLU A 167 5.15 -0.14 -35.85
C GLU A 167 4.39 -1.23 -35.09
N GLU A 168 3.29 -0.87 -34.42
CA GLU A 168 2.46 -1.80 -33.63
C GLU A 168 1.92 -2.99 -34.45
N GLN A 169 1.74 -2.80 -35.76
CA GLN A 169 1.30 -3.84 -36.69
C GLN A 169 2.40 -4.86 -37.03
N GLN A 170 3.68 -4.52 -36.78
CA GLN A 170 4.82 -5.38 -37.03
C GLN A 170 5.06 -6.30 -35.83
N ILE A 171 4.69 -7.56 -35.99
CA ILE A 171 4.82 -8.58 -34.94
C ILE A 171 6.11 -9.37 -35.13
N LEU A 172 6.90 -9.51 -34.06
CA LEU A 172 8.09 -10.35 -34.03
C LEU A 172 7.76 -11.70 -33.43
N SER A 173 8.14 -12.79 -34.11
CA SER A 173 8.11 -14.13 -33.54
C SER A 173 9.44 -14.41 -32.85
N ILE A 174 9.39 -14.74 -31.56
CA ILE A 174 10.55 -15.04 -30.72
C ILE A 174 10.46 -16.49 -30.27
N GLU A 175 11.34 -17.35 -30.78
CA GLU A 175 11.38 -18.75 -30.42
C GLU A 175 12.34 -18.98 -29.23
N ILE A 176 11.80 -19.48 -28.12
CA ILE A 176 12.54 -19.82 -26.91
C ILE A 176 12.43 -21.33 -26.70
N ASN A 177 13.43 -22.05 -27.22
CA ASN A 177 13.53 -23.52 -27.14
C ASN A 177 13.99 -24.03 -25.77
N LYS A 178 13.54 -23.39 -24.70
CA LYS A 178 13.85 -23.70 -23.30
C LYS A 178 12.66 -23.37 -22.40
N TRP A 179 12.63 -24.01 -21.24
CA TRP A 179 11.68 -23.71 -20.16
C TRP A 179 10.20 -23.84 -20.54
N ASP A 180 9.90 -24.64 -21.57
CA ASP A 180 8.55 -24.87 -22.09
C ASP A 180 7.83 -23.59 -22.55
N VAL A 181 8.59 -22.57 -22.96
CA VAL A 181 8.04 -21.27 -23.38
C VAL A 181 7.58 -21.30 -24.84
N GLY A 182 8.25 -22.06 -25.70
CA GLY A 182 7.87 -22.17 -27.12
C GLY A 182 8.08 -20.85 -27.87
N THR A 183 7.05 -20.39 -28.59
CA THR A 183 7.10 -19.15 -29.39
C THR A 183 6.30 -18.04 -28.72
N LEU A 184 6.94 -16.89 -28.51
CA LEU A 184 6.30 -15.66 -28.11
C LEU A 184 6.13 -14.72 -29.31
N TYR A 185 5.03 -13.97 -29.34
CA TYR A 185 4.78 -12.96 -30.36
C TYR A 185 4.89 -11.57 -29.73
N ALA A 186 5.88 -10.78 -30.15
CA ALA A 186 6.11 -9.45 -29.60
C ALA A 186 5.43 -8.36 -30.44
N SER A 187 4.74 -7.44 -29.78
CA SER A 187 4.19 -6.21 -30.36
C SER A 187 4.71 -5.01 -29.58
N MET A 188 5.09 -3.95 -30.31
CA MET A 188 5.60 -2.72 -29.72
C MET A 188 4.44 -1.72 -29.53
N MET A 189 4.33 -1.16 -28.32
CA MET A 189 3.46 -0.04 -28.00
C MET A 189 4.29 1.24 -27.94
N GLY A 190 3.77 2.36 -28.45
CA GLY A 190 4.52 3.63 -28.46
C GLY A 190 4.21 4.60 -29.59
N MET A 191 3.52 4.16 -30.65
CA MET A 191 3.20 5.05 -31.75
C MET A 191 2.19 6.10 -31.25
N LEU A 192 2.60 7.38 -31.20
CA LEU A 192 1.93 8.57 -30.62
C LEU A 192 2.48 9.05 -29.25
N GLY A 193 3.48 8.40 -28.68
CA GLY A 193 4.32 8.96 -27.59
C GLY A 193 3.67 9.11 -26.21
N MET A 194 2.46 8.56 -26.00
CA MET A 194 1.76 8.62 -24.71
C MET A 194 2.16 7.48 -23.77
N GLU A 195 2.40 6.28 -24.30
CA GLU A 195 2.76 5.09 -23.51
C GLU A 195 3.70 4.20 -24.35
N TYR A 196 4.86 3.83 -23.80
CA TYR A 196 5.80 2.93 -24.47
C TYR A 196 5.77 1.56 -23.83
N GLY A 197 5.94 0.51 -24.63
CA GLY A 197 5.97 -0.83 -24.07
C GLY A 197 6.17 -1.95 -25.06
N VAL A 198 6.30 -3.16 -24.51
CA VAL A 198 6.40 -4.41 -25.25
C VAL A 198 5.36 -5.37 -24.71
N LEU A 199 4.50 -5.88 -25.60
CA LEU A 199 3.54 -6.95 -25.32
C LEU A 199 4.09 -8.25 -25.91
N LEU A 200 4.03 -9.34 -25.14
CA LEU A 200 4.51 -10.67 -25.51
C LEU A 200 3.37 -11.68 -25.34
N TYR A 201 2.74 -12.05 -26.45
CA TYR A 201 1.67 -13.05 -26.48
C TYR A 201 2.27 -14.45 -26.49
N ARG A 202 1.69 -15.36 -25.70
CA ARG A 202 2.14 -16.76 -25.63
C ARG A 202 1.62 -17.66 -26.76
N SER A 203 0.68 -17.17 -27.58
CA SER A 203 0.15 -17.89 -28.73
C SER A 203 -0.36 -16.94 -29.82
N GLU A 204 -0.46 -17.44 -31.06
CA GLU A 204 -1.13 -16.68 -32.13
C GLU A 204 -2.60 -16.40 -31.81
N ASP A 205 -3.26 -17.31 -31.10
CA ASP A 205 -4.66 -17.18 -30.74
C ASP A 205 -4.85 -16.04 -29.74
N SER A 206 -3.95 -15.92 -28.75
CA SER A 206 -3.92 -14.79 -27.79
C SER A 206 -3.74 -13.45 -28.52
N LEU A 207 -2.81 -13.40 -29.49
CA LEU A 207 -2.58 -12.22 -30.32
C LEU A 207 -3.81 -11.85 -31.16
N LYS A 208 -4.40 -12.83 -31.87
CA LYS A 208 -5.58 -12.60 -32.73
C LYS A 208 -6.79 -12.16 -31.90
N HIS A 209 -7.00 -12.77 -30.74
CA HIS A 209 -8.10 -12.46 -29.84
C HIS A 209 -8.00 -11.02 -29.33
N PHE A 210 -6.84 -10.59 -28.84
CA PHE A 210 -6.64 -9.22 -28.36
C PHE A 210 -6.94 -8.17 -29.44
N ARG A 211 -6.36 -8.34 -30.63
CA ARG A 211 -6.58 -7.40 -31.73
C ARG A 211 -8.05 -7.35 -32.13
N ALA A 212 -8.75 -8.49 -32.11
CA ALA A 212 -10.18 -8.53 -32.40
C ALA A 212 -11.01 -7.79 -31.33
N THR A 213 -10.62 -7.87 -30.05
CA THR A 213 -11.29 -7.17 -28.95
C THR A 213 -11.07 -5.66 -29.02
N ILE A 214 -9.83 -5.19 -29.19
CA ILE A 214 -9.52 -3.76 -29.31
C ILE A 214 -10.14 -3.11 -30.55
N LEU A 215 -10.28 -3.85 -31.65
CA LEU A 215 -10.96 -3.33 -32.86
C LEU A 215 -12.49 -3.24 -32.70
N ARG A 216 -13.08 -3.89 -31.69
CA ARG A 216 -14.53 -3.95 -31.46
C ARG A 216 -15.01 -3.04 -30.35
N GLU A 217 -14.19 -2.79 -29.35
CA GLU A 217 -14.54 -1.98 -28.18
C GLU A 217 -14.13 -0.52 -28.39
N ASP A 218 -15.09 0.40 -28.21
CA ASP A 218 -14.84 1.83 -28.23
C ASP A 218 -13.81 2.18 -27.15
N LYS A 219 -12.82 3.01 -27.54
CA LYS A 219 -11.56 3.31 -26.83
C LYS A 219 -11.72 3.99 -25.46
N SER A 220 -12.36 3.36 -24.48
CA SER A 220 -12.28 3.82 -23.09
C SER A 220 -11.12 3.12 -22.37
N GLN A 221 -10.27 3.90 -21.69
CA GLN A 221 -9.06 3.39 -21.00
C GLN A 221 -9.37 2.25 -20.01
N GLY A 222 -10.49 2.34 -19.28
CA GLY A 222 -10.88 1.34 -18.28
C GLY A 222 -11.21 -0.05 -18.86
N HIS A 223 -11.65 -0.15 -20.11
CA HIS A 223 -11.89 -1.45 -20.75
C HIS A 223 -10.60 -2.09 -21.28
N LEU A 224 -9.60 -1.28 -21.64
CA LEU A 224 -8.30 -1.78 -22.09
C LEU A 224 -7.55 -2.50 -20.96
N GLU A 225 -7.50 -1.91 -19.76
CA GLU A 225 -6.84 -2.50 -18.59
C GLU A 225 -7.47 -3.85 -18.19
N GLU A 226 -8.80 -3.92 -18.17
CA GLU A 226 -9.53 -5.15 -17.89
C GLU A 226 -9.30 -6.23 -18.96
N ALA A 227 -9.19 -5.84 -20.23
CA ALA A 227 -8.87 -6.73 -21.32
C ALA A 227 -7.42 -7.27 -21.21
N PHE A 228 -6.45 -6.44 -20.82
CA PHE A 228 -5.06 -6.87 -20.60
C PHE A 228 -4.94 -7.88 -19.45
N LEU A 229 -5.60 -7.62 -18.31
CA LEU A 229 -5.54 -8.50 -17.13
C LEU A 229 -6.14 -9.89 -17.37
N LYS A 230 -7.07 -10.01 -18.32
CA LYS A 230 -7.71 -11.29 -18.69
C LYS A 230 -6.94 -12.09 -19.73
N GLN A 231 -5.81 -11.57 -20.22
CA GLN A 231 -5.08 -12.19 -21.32
C GLN A 231 -3.87 -12.99 -20.88
N ASP A 232 -3.61 -14.06 -21.63
CA ASP A 232 -2.35 -14.82 -21.56
C ASP A 232 -1.25 -14.07 -22.33
N CYS A 233 -0.83 -12.95 -21.74
CA CYS A 233 0.12 -12.00 -22.28
C CYS A 233 1.10 -11.55 -21.18
N LEU A 234 2.38 -11.47 -21.50
CA LEU A 234 3.37 -10.79 -20.66
C LEU A 234 3.56 -9.38 -21.21
N PHE A 235 3.70 -8.38 -20.34
CA PHE A 235 3.93 -7.02 -20.80
C PHE A 235 4.96 -6.27 -19.96
N LEU A 236 5.61 -5.33 -20.63
CA LEU A 236 6.52 -4.36 -20.04
C LEU A 236 6.10 -2.99 -20.56
N THR A 237 5.58 -2.15 -19.68
CA THR A 237 5.21 -0.76 -19.98
C THR A 237 6.16 0.21 -19.30
N PHE A 238 6.30 1.38 -19.90
CA PHE A 238 7.09 2.48 -19.39
C PHE A 238 6.18 3.70 -19.31
N GLU A 239 6.12 4.28 -18.13
CA GLU A 239 5.41 5.52 -17.87
C GLU A 239 6.43 6.66 -18.00
N HIS A 240 6.02 7.74 -18.67
CA HIS A 240 6.75 8.99 -18.58
C HIS A 240 6.47 9.56 -17.19
N VAL A 241 7.51 9.92 -16.44
CA VAL A 241 7.30 10.75 -15.26
C VAL A 241 6.95 12.12 -15.81
N ASP A 242 5.71 12.57 -15.62
CA ASP A 242 5.35 13.95 -15.93
C ASP A 242 6.25 14.85 -15.08
N GLU A 243 6.90 15.85 -15.69
CA GLU A 243 7.79 16.80 -14.98
C GLU A 243 7.08 17.57 -13.85
N THR A 244 5.76 17.45 -13.74
CA THR A 244 4.95 18.03 -12.65
C THR A 244 4.95 17.19 -11.36
N ASP A 245 5.32 15.91 -11.40
CA ASP A 245 5.25 15.04 -10.21
C ASP A 245 6.57 14.95 -9.44
N GLU A 246 7.69 15.38 -10.04
CA GLU A 246 8.99 15.42 -9.35
C GLU A 246 9.19 16.69 -8.49
N GLU A 247 8.47 17.78 -8.77
CA GLU A 247 8.56 19.00 -7.95
C GLU A 247 7.75 18.90 -6.64
N GLU A 248 6.65 18.15 -6.60
CA GLU A 248 5.84 17.99 -5.37
C GLU A 248 6.43 17.01 -4.34
N GLU A 249 7.14 15.94 -4.76
CA GLU A 249 7.74 15.00 -3.80
C GLU A 249 9.14 15.43 -3.27
N PHE A 250 9.89 16.27 -4.00
CA PHE A 250 11.22 16.73 -3.54
C PHE A 250 11.21 18.05 -2.75
N GLU A 251 10.23 18.95 -2.95
CA GLU A 251 10.14 20.18 -2.14
C GLU A 251 9.80 19.89 -0.67
N ASP A 252 9.02 18.85 -0.38
CA ASP A 252 8.68 18.46 0.99
C ASP A 252 9.87 17.84 1.75
N LEU A 253 10.78 17.13 1.07
CA LEU A 253 11.97 16.54 1.70
C LEU A 253 13.11 17.55 1.91
N VAL A 254 13.26 18.54 1.02
CA VAL A 254 14.28 19.60 1.16
C VAL A 254 13.86 20.63 2.21
N THR A 255 12.56 20.86 2.41
CA THR A 255 12.05 21.77 3.45
C THR A 255 12.24 21.17 4.86
N ILE A 256 12.04 19.85 5.02
CA ILE A 256 12.29 19.14 6.29
C ILE A 256 13.79 19.14 6.68
N CYS A 257 14.70 19.01 5.71
CA CYS A 257 16.14 19.02 6.01
C CYS A 257 16.68 20.41 6.40
N LYS A 258 16.11 21.50 5.85
CA LYS A 258 16.55 22.88 6.18
C LYS A 258 16.07 23.36 7.56
N GLU A 259 14.99 22.82 8.09
CA GLU A 259 14.50 23.17 9.44
C GLU A 259 15.29 22.47 10.55
N ILE A 260 15.87 21.31 10.29
CA ILE A 260 16.66 20.55 11.28
C ILE A 260 18.07 21.16 11.51
N GLU A 261 18.63 21.92 10.56
CA GLU A 261 19.95 22.55 10.73
C GLU A 261 19.95 23.82 11.62
N LYS A 262 18.79 24.37 11.99
CA LYS A 262 18.73 25.64 12.74
C LYS A 262 18.74 25.51 14.27
N GLU A 263 18.61 24.30 14.82
CA GLU A 263 18.65 24.08 16.27
C GLU A 263 19.78 23.13 16.70
N GLY A 264 20.94 23.71 17.03
CA GLY A 264 21.69 23.25 18.20
C GLY A 264 22.85 22.25 18.01
N ARG A 265 23.97 22.77 17.51
CA ARG A 265 25.35 22.63 18.05
C ARG A 265 25.90 21.22 18.43
N ASN A 266 26.95 20.87 17.67
CA ASN A 266 28.21 20.22 18.08
C ASN A 266 28.26 18.70 18.32
N ALA A 267 28.65 17.94 17.28
CA ALA A 267 29.74 16.96 17.35
C ALA A 267 30.24 16.62 15.92
N ARG A 268 31.57 16.61 15.74
CA ARG A 268 32.25 16.31 14.46
C ARG A 268 32.62 14.82 14.32
N CYS A 269 32.64 14.42 13.04
CA CYS A 269 33.54 13.49 12.35
C CYS A 269 33.35 11.96 12.46
N ASN A 270 32.89 11.39 11.34
CA ASN A 270 33.68 10.64 10.35
C ASN A 270 33.24 9.19 10.04
N HIS A 271 33.17 8.95 8.72
CA HIS A 271 33.09 7.69 7.99
C HIS A 271 31.76 6.92 8.07
N TRP A 272 31.03 6.89 6.95
CA TRP A 272 30.66 5.61 6.31
C TRP A 272 30.38 5.80 4.82
N CYS A 273 30.88 4.85 4.06
CA CYS A 273 30.77 4.66 2.62
C CYS A 273 29.37 4.10 2.30
N GLY A 274 28.83 4.34 1.10
CA GLY A 274 27.70 3.54 0.60
C GLY A 274 26.71 4.26 -0.30
N THR A 275 26.99 4.24 -1.60
CA THR A 275 26.05 4.00 -2.72
C THR A 275 24.59 4.44 -2.54
N GLY A 276 24.22 5.52 -3.23
CA GLY A 276 22.83 5.96 -3.41
C GLY A 276 21.99 4.92 -4.14
N TRP A 277 20.85 4.59 -3.55
CA TRP A 277 19.80 3.76 -4.12
C TRP A 277 18.79 4.66 -4.84
N ALA A 278 18.65 4.48 -6.15
CA ALA A 278 17.52 5.00 -6.92
C ALA A 278 16.43 3.92 -7.01
N SER A 279 15.30 4.16 -6.36
CA SER A 279 14.09 3.34 -6.45
C SER A 279 13.34 3.63 -7.74
N ASN A 280 13.33 2.70 -8.69
CA ASN A 280 12.30 2.70 -9.74
C ASN A 280 11.42 1.48 -9.48
N ARG A 281 10.13 1.74 -9.26
CA ARG A 281 9.08 0.73 -9.23
C ARG A 281 8.89 0.22 -10.67
N CYS A 282 9.27 -1.03 -10.93
CA CYS A 282 8.75 -1.76 -12.08
C CYS A 282 7.55 -2.57 -11.59
N ARG A 283 6.33 -2.22 -12.04
CA ARG A 283 5.20 -3.14 -11.94
C ARG A 283 5.35 -4.17 -13.05
N PHE A 284 5.54 -5.43 -12.65
CA PHE A 284 5.32 -6.58 -13.53
C PHE A 284 4.03 -7.24 -13.04
N SER A 285 3.04 -7.31 -13.93
CA SER A 285 1.78 -8.02 -13.76
C SER A 285 1.80 -9.30 -14.57
#